data_AF-A0A7V0MGU6-F1
#
_entry.id   AF-A0A7V0MGU6-F1
#
_cell.length_a   1.000
_cell.length_b   1.000
_cell.length_c   1.000
_cell.angle_alpha   90.00
_cell.angle_beta   90.00
_cell.angle_gamma   90.00
#
_symmetry.space_group_name_H-M   'P 1'
#
loop_
_entity.id
_entity.type
_entity.pdbx_description
1 polymer ?
#
loop_
_entity_poly.entity_id
_entity_poly.type
_entity_poly.pdbx_seq_one_letter_code
_entity_poly.pdbx_strand_id
1 'polypeptide(L)'
;MKTDVQKKKELALRIESCSQTVSQIKELLAKNSISTDIQEHFQTLQYTLENMDVEKLEVSDVENIEKAINRALKAIAQFLPESIFEDHSKELTH
;
A
#
# COMPACT_ATOMS: atom_id res chain seq x y z
N MET A 1 2.26 14.06 24.59
CA MET A 1 1.16 14.12 23.60
C MET A 1 1.75 14.61 22.29
N LYS A 2 1.53 13.89 21.16
CA LYS A 2 1.89 14.41 19.84
C LYS A 2 0.94 15.55 19.47
N THR A 3 1.45 16.61 18.85
CA THR A 3 0.63 17.72 18.33
C THR A 3 -0.19 17.26 17.13
N ASP A 4 -1.32 17.91 16.83
CA ASP A 4 -2.15 17.58 15.66
C ASP A 4 -1.36 17.64 14.34
N VAL A 5 -0.46 18.61 14.21
CA VAL A 5 0.45 18.71 13.05
C VAL A 5 1.32 17.46 12.91
N GLN A 6 1.84 16.94 14.02
CA GLN A 6 2.69 15.76 13.99
C GLN A 6 1.91 14.49 13.67
N LYS A 7 0.68 14.37 14.18
CA LYS A 7 -0.22 13.26 13.81
C LYS A 7 -0.54 13.28 12.32
N LYS A 8 -0.85 14.44 11.75
CA LYS A 8 -1.17 14.56 10.31
C LYS A 8 0.03 14.21 9.42
N LYS A 9 1.25 14.62 9.80
CA LYS A 9 2.48 14.18 9.11
C LYS A 9 2.66 12.66 9.16
N GLU A 10 2.38 12.03 10.29
CA GLU A 10 2.47 10.57 10.41
C GLU A 10 1.43 9.85 9.54
N LEU A 11 0.21 10.38 9.44
CA LEU A 11 -0.80 9.83 8.53
C LEU A 11 -0.38 9.98 7.07
N ALA A 12 0.23 11.11 6.69
CA ALA A 12 0.73 11.32 5.33
C ALA A 12 1.82 10.31 4.96
N LEU A 13 2.78 10.08 5.85
CA LEU A 13 3.83 9.07 5.63
C LEU A 13 3.26 7.65 5.50
N ARG A 14 2.22 7.31 6.29
CA ARG A 14 1.57 6.00 6.20
C ARG A 14 0.84 5.81 4.88
N ILE A 15 0.12 6.83 4.40
CA ILE A 15 -0.55 6.79 3.09
C ILE A 15 0.47 6.74 1.94
N GLU A 16 1.59 7.47 2.05
CA GLU A 16 2.69 7.39 1.09
C GLU A 16 3.28 5.98 1.04
N SER A 17 3.57 5.37 2.20
CA SER A 17 4.06 4.00 2.29
C SER A 17 3.07 2.99 1.69
N CYS A 18 1.77 3.20 1.92
CA CYS A 18 0.72 2.41 1.27
C CYS A 18 0.76 2.54 -0.26
N SER A 19 0.91 3.75 -0.79
CA SER A 19 1.01 4.00 -2.23
C SER A 19 2.24 3.33 -2.84
N GLN A 20 3.41 3.47 -2.19
CA GLN A 20 4.65 2.83 -2.61
C GLN A 20 4.51 1.30 -2.66
N THR A 21 3.90 0.72 -1.63
CA THR A 21 3.61 -0.72 -1.57
C THR A 21 2.74 -1.17 -2.74
N VAL A 22 1.67 -0.42 -3.05
CA VAL A 22 0.79 -0.70 -4.19
C VAL A 22 1.53 -0.57 -5.53
N SER A 23 2.43 0.41 -5.66
CA SER A 23 3.26 0.58 -6.86
C SER A 23 4.21 -0.61 -7.07
N GLN A 24 4.89 -1.05 -6.01
CA GLN A 24 5.78 -2.22 -6.08
C GLN A 24 5.01 -3.47 -6.49
N ILE A 25 3.84 -3.71 -5.90
CA ILE A 25 2.96 -4.82 -6.29
C ILE A 25 2.60 -4.74 -7.76
N LYS A 26 2.18 -3.57 -8.26
CA LYS A 26 1.80 -3.38 -9.66
C LYS A 26 2.95 -3.76 -10.59
N GLU A 27 4.18 -3.36 -10.27
CA GLU A 27 5.37 -3.77 -11.02
C GLU A 27 5.60 -5.28 -10.97
N LEU A 28 5.39 -5.92 -9.81
CA LEU A 28 5.52 -7.37 -9.66
C LEU A 28 4.46 -8.12 -10.48
N LEU A 29 3.21 -7.65 -10.46
CA LEU A 29 2.12 -8.21 -11.26
C LEU A 29 2.43 -8.11 -12.76
N ALA A 30 2.95 -6.96 -13.21
CA ALA A 30 3.38 -6.76 -14.59
C ALA A 30 4.55 -7.68 -14.98
N LYS A 31 5.58 -7.81 -14.12
CA LYS A 31 6.73 -8.70 -14.35
C LYS A 31 6.34 -10.18 -14.46
N ASN A 32 5.33 -10.61 -13.70
CA ASN A 32 4.86 -12.00 -13.69
C ASN A 32 3.73 -12.25 -14.71
N SER A 33 3.43 -11.30 -15.60
CA SER A 33 2.37 -11.41 -16.61
C SER A 33 1.00 -11.78 -16.01
N ILE A 34 0.71 -11.30 -14.79
CA ILE A 34 -0.60 -11.47 -14.14
C ILE A 34 -1.63 -10.64 -14.90
N SER A 35 -2.91 -11.07 -14.88
CA SER A 35 -4.03 -10.45 -15.60
C SER A 35 -4.00 -8.90 -15.57
N THR A 36 -4.21 -8.29 -16.73
CA THR A 36 -4.30 -6.83 -16.91
C THR A 36 -5.38 -6.21 -16.04
N ASP A 37 -6.51 -6.90 -15.84
CA ASP A 37 -7.61 -6.41 -15.00
C ASP A 37 -7.15 -6.21 -13.54
N ILE A 38 -6.32 -7.13 -13.04
CA ILE A 38 -5.73 -7.01 -11.69
C ILE A 38 -4.76 -5.84 -11.67
N GLN A 39 -3.91 -5.68 -12.69
CA GLN A 39 -2.99 -4.54 -12.77
C GLN A 39 -3.71 -3.19 -12.79
N GLU A 40 -4.83 -3.07 -13.51
CA GLU A 40 -5.67 -1.87 -13.56
C GLU A 40 -6.31 -1.54 -12.20
N HIS A 41 -6.74 -2.57 -11.45
CA HIS A 41 -7.22 -2.37 -10.09
C HIS A 41 -6.14 -1.80 -9.16
N PHE A 42 -4.90 -2.32 -9.23
CA PHE A 42 -3.79 -1.78 -8.45
C PHE A 42 -3.35 -0.38 -8.91
N GLN A 43 -3.43 -0.08 -10.21
CA GLN A 43 -3.20 1.26 -10.74
C GLN A 43 -4.24 2.27 -10.20
N THR A 44 -5.51 1.89 -10.19
CA THR A 44 -6.59 2.72 -9.66
C THR A 44 -6.40 2.97 -8.15
N LEU A 45 -6.00 1.93 -7.41
CA LEU A 45 -5.70 2.03 -6.00
C LEU A 45 -4.51 2.97 -5.72
N GLN A 46 -3.43 2.86 -6.49
CA GLN A 46 -2.27 3.76 -6.38
C GLN A 46 -2.71 5.21 -6.60
N TYR A 47 -3.41 5.48 -7.71
CA TYR A 47 -3.90 6.82 -8.02
C TYR A 47 -4.79 7.39 -6.90
N THR A 48 -5.64 6.54 -6.31
CA THR A 48 -6.51 6.94 -5.20
C THR A 48 -5.70 7.36 -3.96
N LEU A 49 -4.63 6.63 -3.64
CA LEU A 49 -3.76 6.92 -2.51
C LEU A 49 -2.93 8.20 -2.74
N GLU A 50 -2.40 8.40 -3.95
CA GLU A 50 -1.59 9.57 -4.32
C GLU A 50 -2.39 10.87 -4.32
N ASN A 51 -3.69 10.81 -4.63
CA ASN A 51 -4.58 11.97 -4.68
C ASN A 51 -5.44 12.13 -3.42
N MET A 52 -5.16 11.34 -2.37
CA MET A 52 -5.93 11.38 -1.14
C MET A 52 -5.59 12.63 -0.32
N ASP A 53 -6.63 13.36 0.10
CA ASP A 53 -6.48 14.50 0.99
C ASP A 53 -6.27 14.03 2.44
N VAL A 54 -5.00 13.80 2.80
CA VAL A 54 -4.62 13.26 4.12
C VAL A 54 -4.96 14.22 5.26
N GLU A 55 -5.12 15.52 4.99
CA GLU A 55 -5.52 16.49 6.02
C GLU A 55 -6.91 16.20 6.56
N LYS A 56 -7.78 15.56 5.78
CA LYS A 56 -9.14 15.16 6.17
C LYS A 56 -9.24 13.80 6.84
N LEU A 57 -8.19 13.00 6.82
CA LEU A 57 -8.22 11.63 7.35
C LEU A 57 -8.04 11.59 8.86
N GLU A 58 -8.76 10.69 9.50
CA GLU A 58 -8.52 10.26 10.87
C GLU A 58 -7.61 9.03 10.91
N VAL A 59 -7.08 8.72 12.09
CA VAL A 59 -6.22 7.55 12.29
C VAL A 59 -6.94 6.26 11.87
N SER A 60 -8.23 6.14 12.19
CA SER A 60 -9.07 5.00 11.82
C SER A 60 -9.22 4.82 10.32
N ASP A 61 -9.26 5.91 9.55
CA ASP A 61 -9.36 5.83 8.09
C ASP A 61 -8.09 5.22 7.50
N VAL A 62 -6.93 5.70 7.95
CA VAL A 62 -5.63 5.18 7.52
C VAL A 62 -5.46 3.72 7.94
N GLU A 63 -5.86 3.33 9.16
CA GLU A 63 -5.85 1.93 9.58
C GLU A 63 -6.76 1.04 8.72
N ASN A 64 -7.91 1.55 8.31
CA ASN A 64 -8.82 0.81 7.43
C ASN A 64 -8.24 0.65 6.02
N ILE A 65 -7.57 1.68 5.50
CA ILE A 65 -6.85 1.65 4.22
C ILE A 65 -5.72 0.61 4.27
N GLU A 66 -4.88 0.66 5.31
CA GLU A 66 -3.80 -0.33 5.51
C GLU A 66 -4.35 -1.75 5.59
N LYS A 67 -5.45 -1.97 6.32
CA LYS A 67 -6.10 -3.28 6.39
C LYS A 67 -6.61 -3.74 5.03
N ALA A 68 -7.19 -2.84 4.24
CA ALA A 68 -7.69 -3.15 2.90
C ALA A 68 -6.54 -3.51 1.94
N ILE A 69 -5.46 -2.73 1.95
CA ILE A 69 -4.25 -3.00 1.15
C ILE A 69 -3.62 -4.32 1.56
N ASN A 70 -3.48 -4.59 2.87
CA ASN A 70 -2.98 -5.86 3.36
C ASN A 70 -3.85 -7.06 2.95
N ARG A 71 -5.17 -6.90 2.87
CA ARG A 71 -6.06 -7.94 2.35
C ARG A 71 -5.87 -8.16 0.86
N ALA A 72 -5.75 -7.08 0.07
CA ALA A 72 -5.47 -7.17 -1.36
C ALA A 72 -4.13 -7.86 -1.61
N LEU A 73 -3.09 -7.48 -0.87
CA LEU A 73 -1.77 -8.12 -0.84
C LEU A 73 -1.84 -9.62 -0.59
N LYS A 74 -2.54 -10.05 0.48
CA LYS A 74 -2.71 -11.49 0.78
C LYS A 74 -3.45 -12.23 -0.32
N ALA A 75 -4.46 -11.59 -0.92
CA ALA A 75 -5.24 -12.17 -2.01
C ALA A 75 -4.41 -12.36 -3.28
N ILE A 76 -3.43 -11.48 -3.54
CA ILE A 76 -2.53 -11.64 -4.68
C ILE A 76 -1.28 -12.45 -4.39
N ALA A 77 -0.89 -12.58 -3.12
CA ALA A 77 0.29 -13.34 -2.72
C ALA A 77 0.23 -14.80 -3.19
N GLN A 78 -0.96 -15.39 -3.27
CA GLN A 78 -1.15 -16.73 -3.83
C GLN A 78 -0.82 -16.83 -5.33
N PHE A 79 -0.82 -15.71 -6.07
CA PHE A 79 -0.51 -15.63 -7.49
C PHE A 79 0.93 -15.19 -7.77
N LEU A 80 1.65 -14.74 -6.73
CA LEU A 80 3.04 -14.33 -6.82
C LEU A 80 3.95 -15.45 -6.28
N PRO A 81 5.09 -15.75 -6.92
CA PRO A 81 6.02 -16.74 -6.41
C PRO A 81 6.57 -16.34 -5.03
N GLU A 82 6.73 -17.31 -4.13
CA GLU A 82 7.21 -17.12 -2.74
C GLU A 82 8.55 -16.35 -2.67
N SER A 83 9.40 -16.49 -3.70
CA SER A 83 10.69 -15.81 -3.83
C SER A 83 10.60 -14.28 -3.84
N ILE A 84 9.42 -13.70 -4.07
CA ILE A 84 9.20 -12.25 -4.06
C ILE A 84 9.04 -11.72 -2.63
N PHE A 85 8.62 -12.56 -1.68
CA PHE A 85 8.47 -12.19 -0.27
C PHE A 85 9.76 -12.37 0.54
N GLU A 86 10.75 -13.10 0.01
CA GLU A 86 12.05 -13.28 0.67
C GLU A 86 12.94 -12.03 0.61
N ASP A 87 12.81 -11.19 -0.42
CA ASP A 87 13.68 -10.01 -0.62
C ASP A 87 13.28 -8.80 0.26
N HIS A 88 12.01 -8.74 0.71
CA HIS A 88 11.46 -7.62 1.50
C HIS A 88 11.37 -7.89 3.02
N SER A 89 11.84 -9.06 3.49
CA SER A 89 11.86 -9.44 4.92
C SER A 89 12.81 -8.59 5.79
N LYS A 90 13.66 -7.74 5.18
CA LYS A 90 14.69 -7.02 5.94
C LYS A 90 14.30 -5.70 6.57
N GLU A 91 13.21 -5.03 6.19
CA GLU A 91 13.00 -3.65 6.69
C GLU A 91 11.54 -3.33 6.98
N LEU A 92 11.03 -3.80 8.13
CA LEU A 92 10.07 -3.05 8.95
C LEU A 92 10.32 -3.40 10.44
N THR A 93 11.53 -3.11 10.92
CA THR A 93 11.82 -3.04 12.36
C THR A 93 12.54 -1.72 12.61
N HIS A 94 11.79 -0.67 12.93
CA HIS A 94 12.26 0.48 13.73
C HIS A 94 11.05 1.16 14.38
#